data_AF-A0A833MUP4-F1
#
_entry.id   AF-A0A833MUP4-F1
#
_cell.length_a   1.000
_cell.length_b   1.000
_cell.length_c   1.000
_cell.angle_alpha   90.00
_cell.angle_beta   90.00
_cell.angle_gamma   90.00
#
_symmetry.space_group_name_H-M   'P 1'
#
loop_
_entity.id
_entity.type
_entity.pdbx_description
1 polymer ?
#
loop_
_entity_poly.entity_id
_entity_poly.type
_entity_poly.pdbx_seq_one_letter_code
_entity_poly.pdbx_strand_id
1 'polypeptide(L)'
;MGKFTKKPVTVEAVQFNKIGDHPAVEVGFGGGYCIEGRQGFVRVNPGDWIIAESNGVGFYPCAPDVFEATYAPALATDDTGMSFGDALVALKLGQRVCRAGWNGKGMWLALSGVLGGRRVDADKFWSTHNEAFARENGGSATVLPCITMKTATGEILMGWLASQTDMLADDWMVVPAA
;
A
#
# COMPACT_ATOMS: atom_id res chain seq x y z
N MET A 1 -11.29 31.10 -2.07
CA MET A 1 -11.89 29.76 -1.88
C MET A 1 -10.92 28.92 -1.08
N GLY A 2 -11.31 28.38 0.08
CA GLY A 2 -10.45 27.44 0.82
C GLY A 2 -10.33 26.12 0.06
N LYS A 3 -9.10 25.62 -0.11
CA LYS A 3 -8.86 24.28 -0.65
C LYS A 3 -8.65 23.34 0.53
N PHE A 4 -9.40 22.24 0.58
CA PHE A 4 -9.34 21.25 1.64
C PHE A 4 -9.07 19.87 1.00
N THR A 5 -8.30 19.03 1.68
CA THR A 5 -7.99 17.66 1.27
C THR A 5 -8.61 16.67 2.26
N LYS A 6 -9.21 15.58 1.75
CA LYS A 6 -9.80 14.52 2.60
C LYS A 6 -8.67 13.79 3.36
N LYS A 7 -8.88 13.47 4.64
CA LYS A 7 -7.97 12.62 5.41
C LYS A 7 -7.97 11.19 4.82
N PRO A 8 -6.86 10.43 4.89
CA PRO A 8 -6.88 9.02 4.54
C PRO A 8 -7.82 8.27 5.49
N VAL A 9 -8.77 7.50 4.95
CA VAL A 9 -9.76 6.74 5.70
C VAL A 9 -9.77 5.32 5.16
N THR A 10 -9.54 4.34 6.03
CA THR A 10 -9.79 2.93 5.74
C THR A 10 -11.28 2.65 5.91
N VAL A 11 -11.87 1.89 4.98
CA VAL A 11 -13.28 1.49 5.03
C VAL A 11 -13.40 -0.02 5.02
N GLU A 12 -14.41 -0.54 5.69
CA GLU A 12 -14.85 -1.92 5.54
C GLU A 12 -15.88 -1.99 4.41
N ALA A 13 -15.72 -2.93 3.50
CA ALA A 13 -16.63 -3.10 2.39
C ALA A 13 -16.77 -4.57 1.98
N VAL A 14 -17.98 -4.95 1.53
CA VAL A 14 -18.27 -6.29 1.00
C VAL A 14 -18.93 -6.14 -0.36
N GLN A 15 -18.47 -6.89 -1.36
CA GLN A 15 -19.12 -6.91 -2.66
C GLN A 15 -20.39 -7.77 -2.61
N PHE A 16 -21.52 -7.18 -2.99
CA PHE A 16 -22.82 -7.85 -3.03
C PHE A 16 -23.05 -8.51 -4.39
N ASN A 17 -23.26 -9.83 -4.43
CA ASN A 17 -23.61 -10.56 -5.64
C ASN A 17 -24.98 -11.26 -5.52
N LYS A 18 -25.36 -11.66 -4.31
CA LYS A 18 -26.62 -12.33 -3.99
C LYS A 18 -27.07 -12.05 -2.55
N ILE A 19 -28.35 -12.27 -2.29
CA ILE A 19 -28.90 -12.13 -0.93
C ILE A 19 -28.13 -13.03 0.05
N GLY A 20 -27.78 -12.48 1.20
CA GLY A 20 -26.95 -13.13 2.21
C GLY A 20 -25.46 -12.79 2.17
N ASP A 21 -24.94 -12.18 1.09
CA ASP A 21 -23.54 -11.73 1.05
C ASP A 21 -23.27 -10.61 2.06
N HIS A 22 -24.26 -9.76 2.34
CA HIS A 22 -24.20 -8.72 3.36
C HIS A 22 -25.53 -8.63 4.12
N PRO A 23 -25.52 -8.59 5.47
CA PRO A 23 -26.74 -8.69 6.29
C PRO A 23 -27.67 -7.48 6.14
N ALA A 24 -27.15 -6.32 5.75
CA ALA A 24 -27.97 -5.12 5.55
C ALA A 24 -28.74 -5.10 4.22
N VAL A 25 -28.47 -6.03 3.30
CA VAL A 25 -29.14 -6.06 2.00
C VAL A 25 -30.42 -6.87 2.12
N GLU A 26 -31.54 -6.25 1.75
CA GLU A 26 -32.87 -6.82 1.77
C GLU A 26 -33.50 -6.83 0.38
N VAL A 27 -34.52 -7.66 0.19
CA VAL A 27 -35.33 -7.65 -1.03
C VAL A 27 -36.35 -6.52 -0.93
N GLY A 28 -36.18 -5.50 -1.78
CA GLY A 28 -37.07 -4.36 -1.85
C GLY A 28 -38.38 -4.66 -2.58
N PHE A 29 -39.35 -3.76 -2.43
CA PHE A 29 -40.63 -3.83 -3.14
C PHE A 29 -40.41 -3.81 -4.66
N GLY A 30 -40.92 -4.82 -5.36
CA GLY A 30 -40.78 -4.97 -6.82
C GLY A 30 -39.64 -5.88 -7.29
N GLY A 31 -38.99 -6.63 -6.39
CA GLY A 31 -38.02 -7.68 -6.74
C GLY A 31 -36.57 -7.21 -6.96
N GLY A 32 -36.25 -5.98 -6.55
CA GLY A 32 -34.87 -5.47 -6.48
C GLY A 32 -34.26 -5.66 -5.09
N TYR A 33 -33.00 -5.23 -4.92
CA TYR A 33 -32.32 -5.23 -3.62
C TYR A 33 -32.15 -3.80 -3.10
N CYS A 34 -32.20 -3.64 -1.79
CA CYS A 34 -31.97 -2.36 -1.13
C CYS A 34 -31.25 -2.53 0.21
N ILE A 35 -30.67 -1.43 0.67
CA ILE A 35 -30.15 -1.29 2.04
C ILE A 35 -30.83 -0.09 2.68
N GLU A 36 -31.00 -0.10 4.00
CA GLU A 36 -31.47 1.06 4.75
C GLU A 36 -30.33 2.08 4.87
N GLY A 37 -30.45 3.19 4.13
CA GLY A 37 -29.55 4.34 4.25
C GLY A 37 -30.14 5.41 5.17
N ARG A 38 -29.35 6.46 5.48
CA ARG A 38 -29.80 7.56 6.36
C ARG A 38 -31.05 8.31 5.91
N GLN A 39 -31.33 8.29 4.61
CA GLN A 39 -32.46 9.01 4.00
C GLN A 39 -33.54 8.06 3.48
N GLY A 40 -33.52 6.80 3.95
CA GLY A 40 -34.41 5.74 3.52
C GLY A 40 -33.69 4.68 2.69
N PHE A 41 -34.48 3.80 2.08
CA PHE A 41 -33.96 2.66 1.33
C PHE A 41 -33.25 3.10 0.05
N VAL A 42 -32.01 2.64 -0.13
CA VAL A 42 -31.20 2.87 -1.31
C VAL A 42 -31.10 1.56 -2.09
N ARG A 43 -31.29 1.63 -3.40
CA ARG A 43 -31.19 0.45 -4.29
C ARG A 43 -29.74 -0.05 -4.36
N VAL A 44 -29.60 -1.37 -4.43
CA VAL A 44 -28.35 -2.10 -4.63
C VAL A 44 -28.50 -3.04 -5.82
N ASN A 45 -27.47 -3.17 -6.64
CA ASN A 45 -27.41 -4.15 -7.72
C ASN A 45 -26.27 -5.16 -7.47
N PRO A 46 -26.40 -6.41 -7.95
CA PRO A 46 -25.28 -7.35 -7.96
C PRO A 46 -24.03 -6.76 -8.61
N GLY A 47 -22.89 -6.90 -7.96
CA GLY A 47 -21.61 -6.29 -8.29
C GLY A 47 -21.27 -5.08 -7.41
N ASP A 48 -22.26 -4.38 -6.86
CA ASP A 48 -22.03 -3.19 -6.03
C ASP A 48 -21.29 -3.54 -4.73
N TRP A 49 -20.41 -2.65 -4.28
CA TRP A 49 -19.77 -2.71 -2.98
C TRP A 49 -20.64 -2.06 -1.92
N ILE A 50 -20.91 -2.77 -0.83
CA ILE A 50 -21.59 -2.25 0.34
C ILE A 50 -20.52 -1.78 1.32
N ILE A 51 -20.42 -0.46 1.51
CA ILE A 51 -19.38 0.16 2.35
C ILE A 51 -19.99 0.59 3.68
N ALA A 52 -19.32 0.26 4.78
CA ALA A 52 -19.67 0.73 6.11
C ALA A 52 -19.35 2.23 6.26
N GLU A 53 -20.28 3.01 6.80
CA GLU A 53 -20.02 4.39 7.15
C GLU A 53 -19.02 4.48 8.32
N SER A 54 -18.18 5.51 8.31
CA SER A 54 -17.12 5.69 9.32
C SER A 54 -17.63 5.94 10.76
N ASN A 55 -18.92 6.19 10.94
CA ASN A 55 -19.55 6.30 12.26
C ASN A 55 -20.06 4.94 12.78
N GLY A 56 -20.00 3.87 11.97
CA GLY A 56 -20.48 2.53 12.31
C GLY A 56 -22.01 2.39 12.34
N VAL A 57 -22.76 3.37 11.82
CA VAL A 57 -24.23 3.42 11.98
C VAL A 57 -24.98 2.95 10.73
N GLY A 58 -24.36 2.97 9.56
CA GLY A 58 -25.06 2.65 8.31
C GLY A 58 -24.15 2.17 7.20
N PHE A 59 -24.77 1.87 6.07
CA PHE A 59 -24.10 1.38 4.87
C PHE A 59 -24.53 2.20 3.65
N TYR A 60 -23.67 2.27 2.64
CA TYR A 60 -24.03 2.82 1.34
C TYR A 60 -23.48 1.94 0.20
N PRO A 61 -24.21 1.81 -0.92
CA PRO A 61 -23.69 1.09 -2.06
C PRO A 61 -22.72 1.97 -2.85
N CYS A 62 -21.74 1.34 -3.49
CA CYS A 62 -20.76 1.95 -4.37
C CYS A 62 -20.60 1.08 -5.61
N ALA A 63 -20.75 1.66 -6.79
CA ALA A 63 -20.58 0.94 -8.04
C ALA A 63 -19.14 0.37 -8.15
N PRO A 64 -18.95 -0.81 -8.77
CA PRO A 64 -17.63 -1.47 -8.81
C PRO A 64 -16.52 -0.59 -9.39
N ASP A 65 -16.80 0.11 -10.49
CA ASP A 65 -15.85 1.00 -11.16
C ASP A 65 -15.46 2.21 -10.29
N VAL A 66 -16.43 2.78 -9.56
CA VAL A 66 -16.18 3.86 -8.61
C VAL A 66 -15.37 3.35 -7.42
N PHE A 67 -15.68 2.14 -6.94
CA PHE A 67 -14.95 1.54 -5.82
C PHE A 67 -13.48 1.30 -6.19
N GLU A 68 -13.24 0.65 -7.32
CA GLU A 68 -11.89 0.36 -7.84
C GLU A 68 -11.08 1.63 -8.14
N ALA A 69 -11.74 2.70 -8.61
CA ALA A 69 -11.08 3.98 -8.85
C ALA A 69 -10.77 4.77 -7.56
N THR A 70 -11.49 4.50 -6.46
CA THR A 70 -11.43 5.31 -5.24
C THR A 70 -10.68 4.62 -4.10
N TYR A 71 -10.75 3.30 -4.00
CA TYR A 71 -10.22 2.52 -2.89
C TYR A 71 -9.14 1.55 -3.37
N ALA A 72 -8.12 1.37 -2.54
CA ALA A 72 -7.14 0.30 -2.66
C ALA A 72 -7.25 -0.59 -1.41
N PRO A 73 -6.85 -1.88 -1.51
CA PRO A 73 -6.75 -2.73 -0.33
C PRO A 73 -5.94 -2.03 0.77
N ALA A 74 -6.48 -2.03 1.99
CA ALA A 74 -5.73 -1.58 3.15
C ALA A 74 -4.60 -2.57 3.43
N LEU A 75 -3.45 -2.07 3.89
CA LEU A 75 -2.38 -2.92 4.41
C LEU A 75 -3.02 -3.79 5.51
N ALA A 76 -2.94 -5.12 5.41
CA ALA A 76 -3.45 -5.98 6.45
C ALA A 76 -2.78 -5.63 7.79
N THR A 77 -3.56 -5.19 8.77
CA THR A 77 -3.07 -4.79 10.11
C THR A 77 -3.30 -5.86 11.16
N ASP A 78 -3.76 -7.03 10.75
CA ASP A 78 -4.10 -8.11 11.66
C ASP A 78 -2.83 -8.95 11.89
N ASP A 79 -2.75 -9.67 13.02
CA ASP A 79 -1.63 -10.51 13.49
C ASP A 79 -1.08 -11.56 12.50
N THR A 80 -1.57 -11.58 11.26
CA THR A 80 -1.19 -12.46 10.16
C THR A 80 -0.11 -11.90 9.22
N GLY A 81 0.31 -10.64 9.39
CA GLY A 81 1.33 -10.02 8.54
C GLY A 81 0.79 -9.42 7.23
N MET A 82 1.60 -8.57 6.61
CA MET A 82 1.33 -7.85 5.36
C MET A 82 1.78 -8.68 4.14
N SER A 83 1.09 -8.52 3.01
CA SER A 83 1.54 -9.07 1.73
C SER A 83 2.83 -8.38 1.24
N PHE A 84 3.49 -8.96 0.23
CA PHE A 84 4.60 -8.29 -0.44
C PHE A 84 4.17 -6.96 -1.10
N GLY A 85 2.95 -6.89 -1.64
CA GLY A 85 2.41 -5.66 -2.23
C GLY A 85 2.27 -4.54 -1.19
N ASP A 86 1.77 -4.90 -0.01
CA ASP A 86 1.65 -4.01 1.14
C ASP A 86 3.02 -3.53 1.63
N ALA A 87 4.00 -4.42 1.69
CA ALA A 87 5.39 -4.05 2.00
C ALA A 87 5.96 -3.05 1.00
N LEU A 88 5.67 -3.17 -0.30
CA LEU A 88 6.08 -2.19 -1.31
C LEU A 88 5.40 -0.82 -1.11
N VAL A 89 4.13 -0.81 -0.72
CA VAL A 89 3.42 0.43 -0.36
C VAL A 89 4.08 1.10 0.85
N ALA A 90 4.33 0.34 1.91
CA ALA A 90 5.03 0.82 3.10
C ALA A 90 6.41 1.41 2.78
N LEU A 91 7.21 0.73 1.94
CA LEU A 91 8.50 1.23 1.46
C LEU A 91 8.38 2.56 0.72
N LYS A 92 7.37 2.71 -0.16
CA LYS A 92 7.10 3.97 -0.87
C LYS A 92 6.65 5.09 0.06
N LEU A 93 6.05 4.75 1.20
CA LEU A 93 5.71 5.69 2.28
C LEU A 93 6.91 6.02 3.18
N GLY A 94 8.11 5.52 2.87
CA GLY A 94 9.33 5.78 3.63
C GLY A 94 9.48 4.93 4.88
N GLN A 95 8.63 3.91 5.06
CA GLN A 95 8.74 2.97 6.16
C GLN A 95 9.82 1.92 5.87
N ARG A 96 10.34 1.31 6.94
CA ARG A 96 11.15 0.10 6.85
C ARG A 96 10.24 -1.11 6.98
N VAL A 97 10.56 -2.19 6.29
CA VAL A 97 9.81 -3.45 6.39
C VAL A 97 10.73 -4.64 6.59
N CYS A 98 10.23 -5.71 7.18
CA CYS A 98 10.93 -6.99 7.26
C CYS A 98 9.95 -8.15 7.22
N ARG A 99 10.46 -9.37 7.05
CA ARG A 99 9.71 -10.61 7.24
C ARG A 99 9.65 -10.97 8.72
N ALA A 100 8.64 -11.71 9.16
CA ALA A 100 8.52 -12.14 10.56
C ALA A 100 9.77 -12.87 11.07
N GLY A 101 10.33 -13.76 10.25
CA GLY A 101 11.56 -14.50 10.58
C GLY A 101 12.84 -13.64 10.59
N TRP A 102 12.80 -12.40 10.12
CA TRP A 102 13.97 -11.52 10.01
C TRP A 102 14.21 -10.69 11.27
N ASN A 103 13.17 -10.34 12.04
CA ASN A 103 13.32 -9.44 13.19
C ASN A 103 13.79 -10.12 14.50
N GLY A 104 14.34 -11.34 14.42
CA GLY A 104 15.25 -11.90 15.43
C GLY A 104 16.73 -11.68 15.10
N LYS A 105 17.03 -11.16 13.90
CA LYS A 105 18.40 -10.84 13.42
C LYS A 105 18.56 -9.36 13.06
N GLY A 106 17.55 -8.53 13.33
CA GLY A 106 17.59 -7.08 13.10
C GLY A 106 17.79 -6.68 11.63
N MET A 107 17.29 -7.49 10.70
CA MET A 107 17.31 -7.22 9.25
C MET A 107 16.09 -6.40 8.84
N TRP A 108 16.23 -5.54 7.84
CA TRP A 108 15.12 -4.75 7.28
C TRP A 108 15.42 -4.28 5.86
N LEU A 109 14.35 -3.96 5.12
CA LEU A 109 14.38 -3.28 3.84
C LEU A 109 14.00 -1.80 3.98
N ALA A 110 14.58 -0.95 3.14
CA ALA A 110 14.20 0.44 3.00
C ALA A 110 14.33 0.90 1.54
N LEU A 111 13.46 1.82 1.12
CA LEU A 111 13.60 2.50 -0.17
C LEU A 111 14.71 3.56 -0.06
N SER A 112 15.76 3.41 -0.86
CA SER A 112 16.81 4.41 -0.98
C SER A 112 16.52 5.35 -2.15
N GLY A 113 16.53 6.65 -1.86
CA GLY A 113 16.25 7.70 -2.83
C GLY A 113 14.76 8.01 -2.99
N VAL A 114 14.47 8.98 -3.86
CA VAL A 114 13.11 9.34 -4.26
C VAL A 114 12.75 8.65 -5.57
N LEU A 115 11.47 8.42 -5.85
CA LEU A 115 11.04 7.68 -7.04
C LEU A 115 11.52 8.30 -8.37
N GLY A 116 11.71 9.62 -8.42
CA GLY A 116 12.27 10.33 -9.58
C GLY A 116 13.80 10.29 -9.70
N GLY A 117 14.48 9.55 -8.82
CA GLY A 117 15.93 9.56 -8.70
C GLY A 117 16.46 10.81 -7.98
N ARG A 118 17.71 10.73 -7.54
CA ARG A 118 18.38 11.81 -6.80
C ARG A 118 19.69 12.18 -7.48
N ARG A 119 20.01 13.47 -7.55
CA ARG A 119 21.34 13.93 -7.96
C ARG A 119 22.36 13.54 -6.89
N VAL A 120 23.44 12.89 -7.34
CA VAL A 120 24.57 12.47 -6.52
C VAL A 120 25.82 13.08 -7.11
N ASP A 121 26.59 13.77 -6.27
CA ASP A 121 27.84 14.40 -6.66
C ASP A 121 28.91 13.35 -7.00
N ALA A 122 29.81 13.69 -7.92
CA ALA A 122 30.80 12.77 -8.45
C ALA A 122 31.63 12.07 -7.36
N ASP A 123 32.03 12.81 -6.32
CA ASP A 123 32.85 12.31 -5.20
C ASP A 123 32.10 11.35 -4.25
N LYS A 124 30.78 11.17 -4.45
CA LYS A 124 29.96 10.24 -3.65
C LYS A 124 29.76 8.90 -4.33
N PHE A 125 30.19 8.72 -5.57
CA PHE A 125 30.16 7.43 -6.24
C PHE A 125 31.32 6.54 -5.78
N TRP A 126 31.02 5.28 -5.45
CA TRP A 126 32.07 4.30 -5.14
C TRP A 126 32.77 3.73 -6.38
N SER A 127 32.06 3.70 -7.52
CA SER A 127 32.61 3.26 -8.80
C SER A 127 33.30 4.43 -9.50
N THR A 128 34.58 4.26 -9.84
CA THR A 128 35.37 5.25 -10.59
C THR A 128 34.77 5.56 -11.97
N HIS A 129 34.09 4.60 -12.60
CA HIS A 129 33.41 4.82 -13.88
C HIS A 129 32.16 5.70 -13.73
N ASN A 130 31.37 5.50 -12.67
CA ASN A 130 30.20 6.32 -12.41
C ASN A 130 30.61 7.74 -11.97
N GLU A 131 31.68 7.84 -11.16
CA GLU A 131 32.29 9.12 -10.82
C GLU A 131 32.76 9.87 -12.08
N ALA A 132 33.50 9.21 -12.97
CA ALA A 132 33.99 9.82 -14.21
C ALA A 132 32.83 10.33 -15.08
N PHE A 133 31.79 9.51 -15.28
CA PHE A 133 30.57 9.94 -15.97
C PHE A 133 29.91 11.15 -15.31
N ALA A 134 29.81 11.17 -13.98
CA ALA A 134 29.27 12.31 -13.25
C ALA A 134 30.13 13.57 -13.44
N ARG A 135 31.46 13.46 -13.44
CA ARG A 135 32.39 14.58 -13.71
C ARG A 135 32.20 15.13 -15.12
N GLU A 136 32.10 14.25 -16.12
CA GLU A 136 31.83 14.63 -17.51
C GLU A 136 30.44 15.29 -17.67
N ASN A 137 29.47 14.86 -16.86
CA ASN A 137 28.08 15.35 -16.91
C ASN A 137 27.81 16.53 -15.95
N GLY A 138 28.79 17.42 -15.76
CA GLY A 138 28.62 18.63 -14.95
C GLY A 138 28.75 18.39 -13.44
N GLY A 139 29.57 17.42 -13.03
CA GLY A 139 29.95 17.16 -11.64
C GLY A 139 28.98 16.28 -10.83
N SER A 140 27.88 15.81 -11.41
CA SER A 140 26.92 14.93 -10.75
C SER A 140 26.14 14.08 -11.75
N ALA A 141 25.56 12.98 -11.26
CA ALA A 141 24.65 12.13 -12.02
C ALA A 141 23.39 11.82 -11.24
N THR A 142 22.29 11.55 -11.95
CA THR A 142 21.03 11.12 -11.32
C THR A 142 21.09 9.62 -11.05
N VAL A 143 20.95 9.24 -9.78
CA VAL A 143 20.86 7.84 -9.35
C VAL A 143 19.39 7.49 -9.13
N LEU A 144 18.95 6.42 -9.78
CA LEU A 144 17.60 5.88 -9.65
C LEU A 144 17.40 5.25 -8.25
N PRO A 145 16.18 5.26 -7.72
CA PRO A 145 15.90 4.63 -6.43
C PRO A 145 16.15 3.12 -6.48
N CYS A 146 16.48 2.53 -5.34
CA CYS A 146 16.53 1.09 -5.18
C CYS A 146 16.06 0.66 -3.79
N ILE A 147 15.59 -0.58 -3.66
CA ILE A 147 15.38 -1.17 -2.34
C ILE A 147 16.74 -1.58 -1.80
N THR A 148 17.00 -1.23 -0.56
CA THR A 148 18.21 -1.59 0.18
C THR A 148 17.86 -2.53 1.31
N MET A 149 18.84 -3.30 1.76
CA MET A 149 18.66 -4.23 2.86
C MET A 149 19.76 -4.03 3.90
N LYS A 150 19.38 -3.90 5.18
CA LYS A 150 20.31 -4.18 6.27
C LYS A 150 20.40 -5.69 6.47
N THR A 151 21.58 -6.25 6.28
CA THR A 151 21.85 -7.68 6.44
C THR A 151 21.84 -8.09 7.91
N ALA A 152 21.87 -9.40 8.18
CA ALA A 152 21.96 -9.93 9.54
C ALA A 152 23.27 -9.53 10.26
N THR A 153 24.33 -9.31 9.48
CA THR A 153 25.67 -8.91 9.94
C THR A 153 25.84 -7.40 10.04
N GLY A 154 24.88 -6.62 9.53
CA GLY A 154 24.78 -5.17 9.76
C GLY A 154 25.24 -4.30 8.59
N GLU A 155 25.67 -4.87 7.48
CA GLU A 155 25.98 -4.13 6.25
C GLU A 155 24.71 -3.69 5.51
N ILE A 156 24.86 -2.69 4.63
CA ILE A 156 23.80 -2.24 3.73
C ILE A 156 24.05 -2.80 2.33
N LEU A 157 23.21 -3.73 1.91
CA LEU A 157 23.16 -4.21 0.55
C LEU A 157 22.33 -3.23 -0.28
N MET A 158 22.98 -2.63 -1.28
CA MET A 158 22.37 -1.73 -2.24
C MET A 158 21.80 -2.54 -3.42
N GLY A 159 20.52 -2.35 -3.74
CA GLY A 159 19.87 -3.12 -4.81
C GLY A 159 19.47 -4.53 -4.37
N TRP A 160 18.66 -4.62 -3.31
CA TRP A 160 18.09 -5.89 -2.86
C TRP A 160 17.24 -6.53 -3.95
N LEU A 161 17.47 -7.82 -4.17
CA LEU A 161 16.76 -8.65 -5.14
C LEU A 161 15.70 -9.46 -4.41
N ALA A 162 14.42 -9.19 -4.69
CA ALA A 162 13.33 -9.99 -4.18
C ALA A 162 13.34 -11.38 -4.82
N SER A 163 13.39 -12.44 -4.00
CA SER A 163 13.21 -13.81 -4.46
C SER A 163 11.72 -14.14 -4.69
N GLN A 164 11.43 -15.25 -5.36
CA GLN A 164 10.05 -15.75 -5.46
C GLN A 164 9.41 -15.96 -4.08
N THR A 165 10.19 -16.42 -3.10
CA THR A 165 9.72 -16.61 -1.72
C THR A 165 9.49 -15.30 -0.98
N ASP A 166 10.15 -14.21 -1.39
CA ASP A 166 9.89 -12.88 -0.84
C ASP A 166 8.58 -12.30 -1.39
N MET A 167 8.39 -12.44 -2.70
CA MET A 167 7.24 -11.89 -3.41
C MET A 167 5.92 -12.61 -3.10
N LEU A 168 5.97 -13.92 -2.83
CA LEU A 168 4.79 -14.76 -2.55
C LEU A 168 4.47 -14.89 -1.06
N ALA A 169 4.96 -13.97 -0.22
CA ALA A 169 4.79 -14.07 1.21
C ALA A 169 3.88 -13.00 1.79
N ASP A 170 3.26 -13.39 2.90
CA ASP A 170 2.24 -12.63 3.60
C ASP A 170 2.61 -12.34 5.07
N ASP A 171 3.87 -12.59 5.48
CA ASP A 171 4.38 -12.32 6.83
C ASP A 171 5.27 -11.05 6.89
N TRP A 172 5.04 -10.08 6.00
CA TRP A 172 5.76 -8.80 6.07
C TRP A 172 5.25 -7.94 7.23
N MET A 173 6.13 -7.12 7.80
CA MET A 173 5.78 -6.20 8.89
C MET A 173 6.55 -4.89 8.75
N VAL A 174 5.96 -3.80 9.21
CA VAL A 174 6.64 -2.51 9.34
C VAL A 174 7.59 -2.57 10.53
N VAL A 175 8.83 -2.11 10.34
CA VAL A 175 9.81 -1.94 11.41
C VAL A 175 9.76 -0.48 11.88
N PRO A 176 9.36 -0.21 13.14
CA PRO A 176 9.32 1.14 13.70
C PRO A 176 10.65 1.86 13.50
N ALA A 177 10.63 3.16 13.23
CA ALA A 177 11.86 3.96 13.22
C ALA A 177 12.54 3.86 14.60
N ALA A 178 13.88 3.77 14.58
CA ALA A 178 14.69 3.83 15.79
C ALA A 178 14.91 5.30 16.20
#